data_AF-A0AAU6V898-F1
#
_entry.id   AF-A0AAU6V898-F1
#
_cell.length_a   1.000
_cell.length_b   1.000
_cell.length_c   1.000
_cell.angle_alpha   90.00
_cell.angle_beta   90.00
_cell.angle_gamma   90.00
#
_symmetry.space_group_name_H-M   'P 1'
#
loop_
_entity.id
_entity.type
_entity.pdbx_description
1 polymer ?
#
loop_
_entity_poly.entity_id
_entity_poly.type
_entity_poly.pdbx_seq_one_letter_code
_entity_poly.pdbx_strand_id
1 'polypeptide(L)' 'MRSLLSEIRRCIPLDLPEASLCGGKCLGCSKKMLEMLDTEVCFWESRLDDEVPGLADLKSLQRLAERTHKILKRNQLV' A
#
# COMPACT_ATOMS: atom_id res chain seq x y z
N MET A 1 10.19 -10.85 -1.27
CA MET A 1 9.81 -9.56 -0.67
C MET A 1 10.20 -8.36 -1.51
N ARG A 2 11.49 -8.17 -1.83
CA ARG A 2 11.95 -7.03 -2.66
C ARG A 2 11.14 -6.85 -3.95
N SER A 3 10.88 -7.94 -4.68
CA SER A 3 10.04 -7.89 -5.89
C SER A 3 8.59 -7.44 -5.62
N LEU A 4 8.00 -7.88 -4.49
CA LEU A 4 6.64 -7.48 -4.09
C LEU A 4 6.59 -5.99 -3.75
N LEU A 5 7.58 -5.48 -3.01
CA LEU A 5 7.68 -4.05 -2.68
C LEU A 5 7.84 -3.19 -3.95
N SER A 6 8.68 -3.63 -4.88
CA SER A 6 8.83 -2.97 -6.19
C SER A 6 7.54 -2.96 -7.00
N GLU A 7 6.78 -4.06 -6.99
CA GLU A 7 5.48 -4.15 -7.66
C GLU A 7 4.44 -3.23 -7.01
N ILE A 8 4.41 -3.17 -5.67
CA ILE A 8 3.53 -2.26 -4.92
C ILE A 8 3.80 -0.81 -5.30
N ARG A 9 5.07 -0.36 -5.29
CA ARG A 9 5.43 1.01 -5.66
C ARG A 9 5.12 1.36 -7.12
N ARG A 10 5.08 0.36 -8.02
CA ARG A 10 4.71 0.57 -9.44
C ARG A 10 3.20 0.65 -9.65
N CYS A 11 2.42 -0.13 -8.91
CA CYS A 11 0.98 -0.24 -9.10
C CYS A 11 0.18 0.72 -8.22
N ILE A 12 0.75 1.14 -7.08
CA ILE A 12 0.07 1.96 -6.07
C ILE A 12 0.84 3.26 -5.89
N PRO A 13 0.22 4.42 -6.16
CA PRO A 13 0.85 5.71 -5.95
C PRO A 13 0.84 6.08 -4.47
N LEU A 14 1.85 5.63 -3.74
CA LEU A 14 2.02 5.87 -2.30
C LEU A 14 2.18 7.36 -1.96
N ASP A 15 2.76 8.14 -2.88
CA ASP A 15 3.04 9.58 -2.70
C ASP A 15 1.87 10.50 -3.13
N LEU A 16 0.63 10.01 -3.17
CA LEU A 16 -0.53 10.83 -3.54
C LEU A 16 -0.76 11.95 -2.51
N PRO A 17 -0.86 13.23 -2.93
CA PRO A 17 -1.13 14.33 -2.01
C PRO A 17 -2.53 14.19 -1.40
N GLU A 18 -2.66 14.54 -0.12
CA GLU A 18 -3.91 14.36 0.64
C GLU A 18 -5.12 15.04 -0.02
N ALA A 19 -4.90 16.19 -0.65
CA ALA A 19 -5.93 16.94 -1.37
C ALA A 19 -6.54 16.13 -2.53
N SER A 20 -5.78 15.21 -3.13
CA SER A 20 -6.26 14.32 -4.19
C SER A 20 -7.02 13.11 -3.65
N LEU A 21 -6.87 12.78 -2.36
CA LEU A 21 -7.46 11.57 -1.76
C LEU A 21 -8.90 11.78 -1.25
N CYS A 22 -9.31 13.03 -1.03
CA CYS A 22 -10.60 13.34 -0.40
C CYS A 22 -11.43 14.30 -1.28
N GLY A 23 -12.40 13.73 -2.02
CA GLY A 23 -13.25 14.46 -2.99
C GLY A 23 -14.75 14.47 -2.63
N GLY A 24 -15.11 14.39 -1.34
CA GLY A 24 -16.50 14.47 -0.87
C GLY A 24 -17.27 13.14 -0.80
N LYS A 25 -17.12 12.22 -1.77
CA LYS A 25 -17.65 10.83 -1.67
C LYS A 25 -16.56 9.87 -1.24
N CYS A 26 -16.45 9.62 0.07
CA CYS A 26 -15.48 8.69 0.62
C CYS A 26 -16.08 7.28 0.70
N LEU A 27 -15.87 6.47 -0.33
CA LEU A 27 -16.35 5.08 -0.41
C LEU A 27 -15.38 4.09 0.26
N GLY A 28 -14.77 4.54 1.37
CA GLY A 28 -13.64 3.97 2.09
C GLY A 28 -12.44 4.93 2.05
N CYS A 29 -11.84 5.23 3.21
CA CYS A 29 -10.72 6.19 3.31
C CYS A 29 -9.46 5.66 2.60
N SER A 30 -9.27 6.07 1.34
CA SER A 30 -8.05 5.82 0.56
C SER A 30 -6.80 6.27 1.29
N LYS A 31 -6.87 7.42 2.00
CA LYS A 31 -5.78 7.96 2.83
C LYS A 31 -5.28 6.95 3.87
N LYS A 32 -6.17 6.49 4.75
CA LYS A 32 -5.79 5.56 5.82
C LYS A 32 -5.22 4.24 5.27
N MET A 33 -5.74 3.78 4.14
CA MET A 33 -5.26 2.55 3.50
C MET A 33 -3.88 2.73 2.85
N LEU A 34 -3.63 3.89 2.25
CA LEU A 34 -2.32 4.28 1.74
C LEU A 34 -1.30 4.41 2.88
N GLU A 35 -1.63 5.14 3.95
CA GLU A 35 -0.76 5.31 5.13
C GLU A 35 -0.38 3.96 5.76
N MET A 36 -1.35 3.05 5.91
CA MET A 36 -1.07 1.70 6.42
C MET A 36 -0.15 0.91 5.50
N LEU A 37 -0.40 0.97 4.18
CA LEU A 37 0.42 0.26 3.21
C LEU A 37 1.84 0.84 3.14
N ASP A 38 1.97 2.17 3.17
CA ASP A 38 3.24 2.88 3.14
C ASP A 38 4.09 2.57 4.37
N THR A 39 3.47 2.55 5.55
CA THR A 39 4.12 2.13 6.81
C THR A 39 4.67 0.71 6.70
N GLU A 40 3.88 -0.23 6.17
CA GLU A 40 4.28 -1.63 6.02
C GLU A 40 5.43 -1.77 5.00
N VAL A 41 5.36 -1.03 3.89
CA VAL A 41 6.43 -0.99 2.88
C VAL A 41 7.73 -0.46 3.50
N CYS A 42 7.68 0.67 4.22
CA CYS A 42 8.84 1.25 4.88
C CYS A 42 9.42 0.32 5.95
N PHE A 43 8.56 -0.35 6.73
CA PHE A 43 8.98 -1.33 7.73
C PHE A 43 9.81 -2.44 7.10
N TRP A 44 9.30 -3.07 6.05
CA TRP A 44 10.01 -4.15 5.37
C TRP A 44 11.25 -3.66 4.62
N GLU A 45 11.22 -2.49 3.99
CA GLU A 45 12.42 -1.90 3.36
C GLU A 45 13.55 -1.69 4.37
N SER A 46 13.24 -1.24 5.59
CA SER A 46 14.23 -1.03 6.65
C SER A 46 14.78 -2.32 7.27
N ARG A 47 14.02 -3.42 7.20
CA ARG A 47 14.37 -4.69 7.86
C ARG A 47 14.88 -5.76 6.92
N LEU A 48 14.71 -5.61 5.61
CA LEU A 48 15.06 -6.62 4.62
C LEU A 48 16.55 -6.97 4.51
N ASP A 49 17.41 -6.17 5.13
CA ASP A 49 18.84 -6.45 5.25
C ASP A 49 19.16 -7.31 6.48
N ASP A 50 18.33 -7.27 7.53
CA ASP A 50 18.52 -7.99 8.80
C ASP A 50 17.55 -9.17 9.00
N GLU A 51 16.38 -9.14 8.39
CA GLU A 51 15.26 -10.06 8.61
C GLU A 51 14.77 -10.67 7.28
N VAL A 52 14.60 -11.99 7.27
CA VAL A 52 14.01 -12.70 6.13
C VAL A 52 12.51 -12.88 6.37
N PRO A 53 11.63 -12.20 5.61
CA PRO A 53 10.19 -12.34 5.76
C PRO A 53 9.71 -13.76 5.49
N GLY A 54 8.75 -14.20 6.30
CA GLY A 54 8.06 -15.45 6.09
C GLY A 54 7.01 -15.37 4.97
N LEU A 55 6.44 -16.53 4.64
CA LEU A 55 5.31 -16.63 3.71
C LEU A 55 4.06 -15.91 4.24
N ALA A 56 3.87 -15.88 5.56
CA ALA A 56 2.75 -15.18 6.20
C ALA A 56 2.86 -13.66 6.02
N ASP A 57 4.07 -13.12 6.11
CA ASP A 57 4.35 -11.68 5.94
C ASP A 57 4.11 -11.24 4.50
N LEU A 58 4.66 -12.02 3.55
CA LEU A 58 4.42 -11.82 2.11
C LEU A 58 2.93 -11.78 1.79
N LYS A 59 2.17 -12.75 2.33
CA LYS A 59 0.73 -12.84 2.09
C LYS A 59 -0.03 -11.69 2.75
N SER A 60 0.39 -11.24 3.92
CA SER A 60 -0.22 -10.11 4.63
C SER A 60 -0.01 -8.80 3.88
N LEU A 61 1.23 -8.52 3.45
CA LEU A 61 1.56 -7.34 2.65
C LEU A 61 0.85 -7.35 1.30
N GLN A 62 0.82 -8.49 0.60
CA GLN A 62 0.08 -8.62 -0.66
C GLN A 62 -1.41 -8.32 -0.48
N ARG A 63 -2.06 -8.89 0.55
CA ARG A 63 -3.49 -8.64 0.82
C ARG A 63 -3.76 -7.17 1.15
N LEU A 64 -2.86 -6.53 1.89
CA LEU A 64 -2.96 -5.11 2.20
C LEU A 64 -2.89 -4.29 0.91
N ALA A 65 -1.90 -4.57 0.05
CA ALA A 65 -1.74 -3.91 -1.24
C ALA A 65 -2.96 -4.09 -2.15
N GLU A 66 -3.48 -5.32 -2.29
CA GLU A 66 -4.68 -5.60 -3.08
C GLU A 66 -5.91 -4.85 -2.57
N ARG A 67 -6.07 -4.78 -1.23
CA ARG A 67 -7.18 -4.05 -0.61
C ARG A 67 -7.06 -2.55 -0.83
N THR A 68 -5.86 -1.98 -0.68
CA THR A 68 -5.58 -0.57 -0.96
C THR A 68 -5.85 -0.25 -2.43
N HIS A 69 -5.33 -1.04 -3.36
CA HIS A 69 -5.55 -0.87 -4.80
C HIS A 69 -7.05 -0.92 -5.16
N LYS A 70 -7.82 -1.85 -4.58
CA LYS A 70 -9.28 -1.92 -4.79
C LYS A 70 -9.99 -0.65 -4.32
N ILE A 71 -9.60 -0.08 -3.19
CA ILE A 71 -10.19 1.15 -2.65
C ILE A 71 -9.80 2.36 -3.51
N LEU A 72 -8.54 2.44 -3.96
CA LEU A 72 -8.10 3.49 -4.87
C LEU A 72 -8.87 3.47 -6.18
N LYS A 73 -9.01 2.29 -6.81
CA LYS A 73 -9.80 2.12 -8.04
C LYS A 73 -11.27 2.50 -7.84
N ARG A 74 -11.85 2.16 -6.69
CA ARG A 74 -13.24 2.51 -6.35
C ARG A 74 -13.44 4.01 -6.12
N ASN A 75 -12.41 4.71 -5.66
CA ASN A 75 -12.40 6.16 -5.52
C ASN A 75 -11.86 6.88 -6.77
N GLN A 76 -11.63 6.16 -7.89
CA GLN A 76 -11.13 6.71 -9.17
C GLN A 76 -9.77 7.41 -9.06
N LEU A 77 -8.89 6.87 -8.20
CA LEU A 77 -7.53 7.38 -7.99
C LEU A 77 -6.47 6.63 -8.82
N VAL A 78 -6.81 5.45 -9.35
CA VAL A 78 -6.03 4.58 -10.26
C VAL A 78 -6.95 3.79 -11.18
#